data_AF-A0A0B7BH05-F1
#
_entry.id   AF-A0A0B7BH05-F1
#
_cell.length_a   1.000
_cell.length_b   1.000
_cell.length_c   1.000
_cell.angle_alpha   90.00
_cell.angle_beta   90.00
_cell.angle_gamma   90.00
#
_symmetry.space_group_name_H-M   'P 1'
#
loop_
_entity.id
_entity.type
_entity.pdbx_description
1 polymer ?
#
loop_
_entity_poly.entity_id
_entity_poly.type
_entity_poly.pdbx_seq_one_letter_code
_entity_poly.pdbx_strand_id
1 'polypeptide(L)'
;NILNLAVVTEGPDGNIYLKRYNVTHEAGLKVYTFNPDILTNITLEELHGDENCSTDFEQVESRLFIGEWAICNYVNKGRHPMYSLIFTCIHHIAIVPLGVKEARTQMPYYFKRRGDRYSLIQVPDNYVNPCEDYD
;
A
#
# COMPACT_ATOMS: atom_id res chain seq x y z
N ASN A 1 -4.85 11.64 -5.79
CA ASN A 1 -4.38 11.43 -4.41
C ASN A 1 -5.28 10.40 -3.78
N ILE A 2 -4.73 9.23 -3.49
CA ILE A 2 -5.49 8.04 -3.15
C ILE A 2 -5.11 7.70 -1.71
N LEU A 3 -6.01 7.96 -0.76
CA LEU A 3 -5.93 7.24 0.52
C LEU A 3 -6.32 5.81 0.21
N ASN A 4 -5.41 4.87 0.40
CA ASN A 4 -5.67 3.46 0.20
C ASN A 4 -5.82 2.82 1.58
N LEU A 5 -7.01 2.36 1.90
CA LEU A 5 -7.16 1.43 3.01
C LEU A 5 -6.84 0.03 2.49
N ALA A 6 -5.93 -0.66 3.16
CA ALA A 6 -5.62 -2.05 2.87
C ALA A 6 -5.54 -2.82 4.18
N VAL A 7 -6.02 -4.06 4.15
CA VAL A 7 -5.76 -5.03 5.21
C VAL A 7 -4.51 -5.78 4.80
N VAL A 8 -3.53 -5.79 5.70
CA VAL A 8 -2.29 -6.55 5.56
C VAL A 8 -2.45 -7.87 6.28
N THR A 9 -2.19 -8.98 5.61
CA THR A 9 -2.21 -10.33 6.20
C THR A 9 -0.97 -11.09 5.77
N GLU A 10 -0.34 -11.79 6.71
CA GLU A 10 0.70 -12.77 6.39
C GLU A 10 0.02 -14.09 6.01
N GLY A 11 0.39 -14.66 4.86
CA GLY A 11 -0.09 -15.96 4.44
C GLY A 11 0.72 -17.11 5.04
N PRO A 12 0.23 -18.36 4.90
CA PRO A 12 0.92 -19.55 5.41
C PRO A 12 2.26 -19.84 4.71
N ASP A 13 2.49 -19.20 3.57
CA ASP A 13 3.72 -19.22 2.78
C ASP A 13 4.74 -18.14 3.19
N GLY A 14 4.41 -17.31 4.19
CA GLY A 14 5.25 -16.19 4.63
C GLY A 14 5.17 -14.95 3.73
N ASN A 15 4.32 -14.97 2.69
CA ASN A 15 4.10 -13.81 1.84
C ASN A 15 3.17 -12.81 2.53
N ILE A 16 3.34 -11.53 2.20
CA ILE A 16 2.50 -10.46 2.72
C ILE A 16 1.43 -10.13 1.68
N TYR A 17 0.17 -10.27 2.07
CA TYR A 17 -0.99 -10.02 1.23
C TYR A 17 -1.64 -8.71 1.63
N LEU A 18 -1.92 -7.86 0.66
CA LEU A 18 -2.66 -6.63 0.83
C LEU A 18 -3.98 -6.73 0.07
N LYS A 19 -5.08 -6.73 0.82
CA LYS A 19 -6.42 -6.56 0.24
C LYS A 19 -6.83 -5.11 0.40
N ARG A 20 -6.95 -4.40 -0.72
CA ARG A 20 -7.37 -3.00 -0.72
C ARG A 20 -8.89 -2.89 -0.66
N TYR A 21 -9.35 -1.87 0.06
CA TYR A 21 -10.75 -1.52 0.19
C TYR A 21 -10.99 -0.11 -0.36
N ASN A 22 -12.07 0.03 -1.11
CA ASN A 22 -12.68 1.31 -1.39
C ASN A 22 -13.57 1.70 -0.20
N VAL A 23 -13.61 2.98 0.13
CA VAL A 23 -14.43 3.52 1.21
C VAL A 23 -15.54 4.37 0.58
N THR A 24 -16.80 4.16 0.97
CA THR A 24 -17.95 4.90 0.43
C THR A 24 -17.97 6.38 0.81
N HIS A 25 -17.36 6.74 1.95
CA HIS A 25 -17.26 8.12 2.44
C HIS A 25 -15.85 8.69 2.25
N GLU A 26 -15.49 9.09 1.02
CA GLU A 26 -14.22 9.80 0.76
C GLU A 26 -14.22 11.26 1.29
N ALA A 27 -15.35 11.74 1.81
CA ALA A 27 -15.57 13.11 2.27
C ALA A 27 -14.77 13.41 3.55
N GLY A 28 -13.55 13.92 3.39
CA GLY A 28 -12.69 14.36 4.51
C GLY A 28 -11.22 14.02 4.32
N LEU A 29 -10.91 13.11 3.40
CA LEU A 29 -9.55 12.64 3.12
C LEU A 29 -8.84 13.59 2.15
N LYS A 30 -8.60 14.83 2.59
CA LYS A 30 -7.87 15.84 1.82
C LYS A 30 -6.36 15.62 1.92
N VAL A 31 -5.67 15.89 0.82
CA VAL A 31 -4.21 15.81 0.69
C VAL A 31 -3.55 16.68 1.77
N TYR A 32 -2.51 16.17 2.43
CA TYR A 32 -1.73 16.86 3.46
C TYR A 32 -2.47 17.19 4.77
N THR A 33 -3.76 16.88 4.87
CA THR A 33 -4.56 17.02 6.09
C THR A 33 -5.17 15.67 6.44
N PHE A 34 -4.30 14.68 6.69
CA PHE A 34 -4.75 13.40 7.23
C PHE A 34 -5.10 13.61 8.70
N ASN A 35 -6.39 13.59 9.02
CA ASN A 35 -6.84 13.54 10.40
C ASN A 35 -7.08 12.06 10.77
N PRO A 36 -6.28 11.46 11.67
CA PRO A 36 -6.47 10.07 12.09
C PRO A 36 -7.83 9.82 12.73
N ASP A 37 -8.50 10.84 13.28
CA ASP A 37 -9.86 10.72 13.84
C ASP A 37 -10.91 10.37 12.77
N ILE A 38 -10.61 10.57 11.48
CA ILE A 38 -11.49 10.12 10.39
C ILE A 38 -11.51 8.60 10.30
N LEU A 39 -10.43 7.91 10.70
CA LEU A 39 -10.35 6.45 10.66
C LEU A 39 -11.15 5.76 11.77
N THR A 40 -11.46 6.45 12.89
CA THR A 40 -12.13 5.83 14.04
C THR A 40 -13.61 5.55 13.79
N ASN A 41 -14.21 6.18 12.78
CA ASN A 41 -15.60 5.99 12.40
C ASN A 41 -15.79 5.06 11.19
N ILE A 42 -14.72 4.57 10.56
CA ILE A 42 -14.83 3.66 9.42
C ILE A 42 -15.28 2.29 9.92
N THR A 43 -16.47 1.88 9.53
CA THR A 43 -17.02 0.56 9.82
C THR A 43 -16.68 -0.44 8.71
N LEU A 44 -16.68 -1.75 9.03
CA LEU A 44 -16.46 -2.82 8.03
C LEU A 44 -17.49 -2.77 6.88
N GLU A 45 -18.72 -2.31 7.14
CA GLU A 45 -19.78 -2.20 6.13
C GLU A 45 -19.49 -1.12 5.08
N GLU A 46 -18.70 -0.11 5.44
CA GLU A 46 -18.27 0.96 4.53
C GLU A 46 -17.05 0.56 3.70
N LEU A 47 -16.48 -0.62 3.97
CA LEU A 47 -15.33 -1.16 3.25
C LEU A 47 -15.78 -2.11 2.15
N HIS A 48 -15.59 -1.69 0.91
CA HIS A 48 -15.86 -2.51 -0.25
C HIS A 48 -14.55 -2.92 -0.90
N GLY A 49 -14.19 -4.20 -0.76
CA GLY A 49 -13.03 -4.78 -1.44
C GLY A 49 -13.43 -5.29 -2.82
N ASP A 50 -12.68 -4.92 -3.85
CA ASP A 50 -12.73 -5.62 -5.14
C ASP A 50 -11.78 -6.82 -5.06
N GLU A 51 -12.28 -8.01 -5.34
CA GLU A 51 -11.48 -9.24 -5.30
C GLU A 51 -10.37 -9.24 -6.36
N ASN A 52 -10.54 -8.48 -7.45
CA ASN A 52 -9.51 -8.29 -8.48
C ASN A 52 -8.53 -7.16 -8.11
N CYS A 53 -8.65 -6.62 -6.90
CA CYS A 53 -7.85 -5.54 -6.33
C CYS A 53 -7.07 -6.01 -5.09
N SER A 54 -6.60 -7.25 -5.11
CA SER A 54 -5.58 -7.72 -4.16
C SER A 54 -4.20 -7.61 -4.77
N THR A 55 -3.20 -7.45 -3.91
CA THR A 55 -1.79 -7.52 -4.28
C THR A 55 -1.05 -8.37 -3.25
N ASP A 56 -0.15 -9.19 -3.72
CA ASP A 56 0.79 -9.95 -2.92
C ASP A 56 2.19 -9.33 -3.05
N PHE A 57 2.90 -9.37 -1.93
CA PHE A 57 4.29 -8.98 -1.82
C PHE A 57 5.10 -10.17 -1.38
N GLU A 58 6.08 -10.52 -2.20
CA GLU A 58 7.06 -11.53 -1.90
C GLU A 58 8.26 -10.88 -1.22
N GLN A 59 8.73 -11.51 -0.14
CA GLN A 59 10.03 -11.19 0.42
C GLN A 59 11.12 -11.89 -0.37
N VAL A 60 11.82 -11.15 -1.23
CA VAL A 60 12.89 -11.73 -2.07
C VAL A 60 14.24 -11.75 -1.37
N GLU A 61 14.46 -10.82 -0.43
CA GLU A 61 15.63 -10.79 0.45
C GLU A 61 15.22 -10.23 1.82
N SER A 62 16.09 -10.37 2.82
CA SER A 62 15.86 -9.77 4.13
C SER A 62 15.53 -8.28 3.99
N ARG A 63 14.33 -7.89 4.45
CA ARG A 63 13.84 -6.50 4.44
C ARG A 63 13.63 -5.89 3.04
N LEU A 64 13.55 -6.72 1.99
CA LEU A 64 13.22 -6.33 0.62
C LEU A 64 11.95 -7.06 0.16
N PHE A 65 10.92 -6.28 -0.14
CA PHE A 65 9.64 -6.78 -0.62
C PHE A 65 9.36 -6.27 -2.01
N ILE A 66 8.88 -7.15 -2.88
CA ILE A 66 8.49 -6.81 -4.25
C ILE A 66 7.07 -7.33 -4.49
N GLY A 67 6.23 -6.51 -5.10
CA GLY A 67 4.86 -6.89 -5.42
C GLY A 67 4.27 -6.04 -6.53
N GLU A 68 3.13 -6.47 -7.05
CA GLU A 68 2.41 -5.77 -8.11
C GLU A 68 1.11 -5.15 -7.59
N TRP A 69 1.05 -3.82 -7.54
CA TRP A 69 -0.09 -3.10 -7.00
C TRP A 69 -1.07 -2.68 -8.11
N ALA A 70 -2.27 -3.25 -8.11
CA ALA A 70 -3.32 -2.92 -9.07
C ALA A 70 -3.93 -1.51 -8.88
N ILE A 71 -4.17 -0.82 -10.00
CA ILE A 71 -4.90 0.47 -10.06
C ILE A 71 -6.39 0.18 -10.16
N CYS A 72 -7.03 -0.02 -9.02
CA CYS A 72 -8.38 -0.55 -8.98
C CYS A 72 -9.49 0.44 -9.37
N ASN A 73 -9.17 1.74 -9.40
CA ASN A 73 -10.08 2.78 -9.90
C ASN A 73 -9.98 2.98 -11.42
N TYR A 74 -9.18 2.18 -12.13
CA TYR A 74 -8.99 2.28 -13.57
C TYR A 74 -8.94 0.91 -14.24
N VAL A 75 -9.77 0.72 -15.27
CA VAL A 75 -9.79 -0.51 -16.08
C VAL A 75 -9.36 -0.17 -17.50
N ASN A 76 -8.40 -0.93 -18.02
CA ASN A 76 -7.96 -0.86 -19.41
C ASN A 76 -8.09 -2.25 -20.05
N LYS A 77 -8.89 -2.37 -21.11
CA LYS A 77 -9.17 -3.64 -21.81
C LYS A 77 -9.60 -4.78 -20.85
N GLY A 78 -10.43 -4.45 -19.85
CA GLY A 78 -10.96 -5.43 -18.90
C GLY A 78 -9.98 -5.89 -17.81
N ARG A 79 -8.81 -5.24 -17.68
CA ARG A 79 -7.85 -5.50 -16.60
C ARG A 79 -7.46 -4.21 -15.90
N HIS A 80 -7.17 -4.32 -14.60
CA HIS A 80 -6.52 -3.24 -13.85
C HIS A 80 -5.03 -3.22 -14.19
N PRO A 81 -4.48 -2.09 -14.67
CA PRO A 81 -3.03 -1.96 -14.79
C PRO A 81 -2.39 -2.05 -13.40
N MET A 82 -1.16 -2.54 -13.33
CA MET A 82 -0.46 -2.79 -12.06
C MET A 82 0.88 -2.04 -12.04
N TYR A 83 1.19 -1.39 -10.92
CA TYR A 83 2.51 -0.86 -10.63
C TYR A 83 3.39 -1.98 -10.08
N SER A 84 4.65 -2.08 -10.48
CA SER A 84 5.60 -2.88 -9.71
C SER A 84 6.13 -2.02 -8.58
N LEU A 85 6.00 -2.49 -7.34
CA LEU A 85 6.42 -1.78 -6.15
C LEU A 85 7.54 -2.54 -5.45
N ILE A 86 8.58 -1.81 -5.07
CA ILE A 86 9.70 -2.33 -4.30
C ILE A 86 9.77 -1.55 -2.99
N PHE A 87 9.68 -2.27 -1.87
CA PHE A 87 9.75 -1.72 -0.53
C PHE A 87 10.99 -2.20 0.20
N THR A 88 11.68 -1.26 0.81
CA THR A 88 12.76 -1.48 1.79
C THR A 88 12.44 -0.69 3.06
N CYS A 89 13.28 -0.80 4.09
CA CYS A 89 13.10 -0.06 5.34
C CYS A 89 13.06 1.47 5.21
N ILE A 90 13.61 2.03 4.12
CA ILE A 90 13.77 3.49 3.93
C ILE A 90 13.35 3.99 2.54
N HIS A 91 13.23 3.09 1.57
CA HIS A 91 12.89 3.43 0.19
C HIS A 91 11.64 2.68 -0.29
N HIS A 92 10.85 3.39 -1.08
CA HIS A 92 9.75 2.87 -1.87
C HIS A 92 10.02 3.25 -3.33
N ILE A 93 10.06 2.26 -4.20
CA ILE A 93 10.24 2.47 -5.65
C ILE A 93 8.97 2.01 -6.34
N ALA A 94 8.41 2.86 -7.19
CA ALA A 94 7.23 2.55 -7.98
C ALA A 94 7.56 2.59 -9.48
N ILE A 95 7.35 1.47 -10.16
CA ILE A 95 7.50 1.35 -11.60
C ILE A 95 6.10 1.36 -12.21
N VAL A 96 5.83 2.38 -13.03
CA VAL A 96 4.50 2.60 -13.61
C VAL A 96 4.42 2.03 -15.02
N PRO A 97 3.40 1.21 -15.34
CA PRO A 97 3.23 0.68 -16.68
C PRO A 97 2.88 1.79 -17.68
N LEU A 98 3.21 1.58 -18.95
CA LEU A 98 2.82 2.51 -20.02
C LEU A 98 1.30 2.46 -20.26
N GLY A 99 0.69 3.61 -20.59
CA GLY A 99 -0.72 3.66 -21.01
C GLY A 99 -1.75 3.80 -19.87
N VAL A 100 -1.33 4.15 -18.66
CA VAL A 100 -2.22 4.68 -17.61
C VAL A 100 -2.31 6.20 -17.68
N LYS A 101 -3.48 6.77 -17.32
CA LYS A 101 -3.77 8.23 -17.38
C LYS A 101 -2.72 9.10 -16.70
N GLU A 102 -2.00 8.54 -15.72
CA GLU A 102 -1.00 9.24 -14.91
C GLU A 102 0.44 9.16 -15.45
N ALA A 103 0.72 8.32 -16.46
CA ALA A 103 2.11 8.07 -16.89
C ALA A 103 2.56 8.96 -18.05
N ARG A 104 3.40 9.95 -17.71
CA ARG A 104 4.45 10.47 -18.60
C ARG A 104 5.82 10.03 -18.05
N THR A 105 6.19 8.75 -18.01
CA THR A 105 7.53 8.43 -17.50
C THR A 105 8.04 7.06 -17.93
N GLN A 106 9.20 7.08 -18.58
CA GLN A 106 10.07 5.92 -18.84
C GLN A 106 10.93 5.55 -17.62
N MET A 107 10.79 6.24 -16.48
CA MET A 107 11.67 6.13 -15.31
C MET A 107 10.89 5.79 -14.03
N PRO A 108 11.44 4.91 -13.16
CA PRO A 108 10.85 4.60 -11.85
C PRO A 108 10.74 5.84 -10.96
N TYR A 109 9.66 5.94 -10.19
CA TYR A 109 9.55 6.92 -9.13
C TYR A 109 10.27 6.41 -7.89
N TYR A 110 11.19 7.22 -7.37
CA TYR A 110 11.96 6.91 -6.18
C TYR A 110 11.52 7.77 -5.00
N PHE A 111 11.01 7.12 -3.95
CA PHE A 111 10.58 7.77 -2.73
C PHE A 111 11.49 7.34 -1.57
N LYS A 112 12.02 8.34 -0.85
CA LYS A 112 12.75 8.13 0.40
C LYS A 112 11.89 8.61 1.55
N ARG A 113 11.77 7.79 2.61
CA ARG A 113 11.06 8.16 3.84
C ARG A 113 11.62 9.46 4.42
N ARG A 114 10.74 10.31 4.94
CA ARG A 114 11.09 11.48 5.76
C ARG A 114 10.25 11.46 7.03
N GLY A 115 10.87 11.72 8.18
CA GLY A 115 10.23 11.71 9.49
C GLY A 115 10.15 10.33 10.14
N ASP A 116 9.66 10.30 11.37
CA ASP A 116 9.63 9.12 12.23
C ASP A 116 8.67 8.04 11.73
N ARG A 117 8.91 6.79 12.14
CA ARG A 117 7.96 5.70 11.91
C ARG A 117 6.77 5.85 12.87
N TYR A 118 5.57 5.59 12.37
CA TYR A 118 4.41 5.46 13.25
C TYR A 118 4.53 4.17 14.05
N SER A 119 4.38 4.26 15.37
CA SER A 119 4.35 3.10 16.25
C SER A 119 3.19 2.18 15.87
N LEU A 120 3.46 0.88 15.76
CA LEU A 120 2.42 -0.12 15.63
C LEU A 120 1.70 -0.24 16.98
N ILE A 121 0.39 -0.01 16.99
CA ILE A 121 -0.41 0.10 18.22
C ILE A 121 -0.80 -1.28 18.77
N GLN A 122 -0.80 -2.32 17.92
CA GLN A 122 -1.13 -3.70 18.29
C GLN A 122 -0.07 -4.64 17.72
N VAL A 123 0.97 -4.93 18.50
CA VAL A 123 2.00 -5.93 18.18
C VAL A 123 2.20 -6.88 19.35
N PRO A 124 2.57 -8.15 19.10
CA PRO A 124 2.99 -9.06 20.15
C PRO A 124 4.15 -8.49 20.98
N ASP A 125 4.24 -8.85 22.27
CA ASP A 125 5.30 -8.38 23.17
C ASP A 125 6.73 -8.73 22.68
N ASN A 126 6.86 -9.77 21.85
CA ASN A 126 8.12 -10.23 21.27
C ASN A 126 8.39 -9.66 19.87
N TYR A 127 7.60 -8.72 19.39
CA TYR A 127 7.82 -8.11 18.08
C TYR A 127 9.08 -7.24 18.10
N VAL A 128 10.02 -7.56 17.21
CA VAL A 128 11.20 -6.75 16.94
C VAL A 128 11.03 -6.11 15.58
N ASN A 129 11.11 -4.77 15.51
CA ASN A 129 11.00 -4.06 14.25
C ASN A 129 12.21 -4.41 13.36
N PRO A 130 12.01 -5.06 12.20
CA PRO A 130 13.12 -5.45 11.34
C PRO A 130 13.86 -4.25 10.72
N CYS A 131 13.33 -3.04 10.86
CA CYS A 131 13.88 -1.82 10.30
C CYS A 131 14.45 -0.83 11.34
N GLU A 132 14.57 -1.24 12.61
CA GLU A 132 15.03 -0.38 13.72
C GLU A 132 16.37 0.31 13.44
N ASP A 133 17.33 -0.40 12.83
CA ASP A 133 18.68 0.14 12.54
C ASP A 133 18.72 1.24 11.46
N TYR A 134 17.59 1.53 10.81
CA TYR A 134 17.50 2.42 9.64
C TYR A 134 16.61 3.65 9.92
N ASP A 135 16.59 4.15 11.15
CA ASP A 135 16.00 5.45 11.48
C ASP A 135 16.88 6.64 11.09
#